data_AF-A0A239K9M9-F1
#
_entry.id   AF-A0A239K9M9-F1
#
_cell.length_a   1.000
_cell.length_b   1.000
_cell.length_c   1.000
_cell.angle_alpha   90.00
_cell.angle_beta   90.00
_cell.angle_gamma   90.00
#
_symmetry.space_group_name_H-M   'P 1'
#
loop_
_entity.id
_entity.type
_entity.pdbx_description
1 polymer ?
#
loop_
_entity_poly.entity_id
_entity_poly.type
_entity_poly.pdbx_seq_one_letter_code
_entity_poly.pdbx_strand_id
1 'polypeptide(L)'
;MMTLMAVWAVLMLLALPALMLLGDAEKMRDPVGALNNVGVIRRYHEERARRRAEAVEAARFAAELRTAAVQAREAAGRWQAHWRAAEEHADGAWQAWRKAEQRFARTRAGAAYPVPDQARTPQEYADRETFLHRALRAAAKRGDLPATALAAAIAGRDGWDPRLHPVDQEIVVLRAVAGHRRRSHRRAVAAEQAAWQDARLAASTRDRLCREAVTAAARAAAVHRHLPDREFRIVLVGSRSWSRRLA
;
A
#
# COMPACT_ATOMS: atom_id res chain seq x y z
N MET A 1 57.81 -64.23 0.15
CA MET A 1 58.58 -62.98 0.30
C MET A 1 57.69 -61.71 0.37
N MET A 2 56.56 -61.64 -0.36
CA MET A 2 55.61 -60.49 -0.31
C MET A 2 54.85 -60.30 1.03
N THR A 3 54.71 -61.33 1.86
CA THR A 3 53.93 -61.26 3.11
C THR A 3 54.67 -60.58 4.26
N LEU A 4 56.01 -60.67 4.31
CA LEU A 4 56.82 -60.08 5.38
C LEU A 4 56.82 -58.55 5.31
N MET A 5 56.86 -57.98 4.10
CA MET A 5 56.87 -56.53 3.86
C MET A 5 55.50 -55.89 4.16
N ALA A 6 54.41 -56.61 3.93
CA ALA A 6 53.06 -56.14 4.26
C ALA A 6 52.84 -56.06 5.78
N VAL A 7 53.32 -57.05 6.53
CA VAL A 7 53.25 -57.05 8.01
C VAL A 7 54.08 -55.89 8.57
N TRP A 8 55.27 -55.64 8.03
CA TRP A 8 56.11 -54.52 8.45
C TRP A 8 55.51 -53.16 8.10
N ALA A 9 54.90 -53.01 6.93
CA ALA A 9 54.23 -51.78 6.54
C ALA A 9 53.02 -51.47 7.44
N VAL A 10 52.23 -52.49 7.80
CA VAL A 10 51.10 -52.33 8.74
C VAL A 10 51.60 -51.98 10.15
N LEU A 11 52.66 -52.64 10.64
CA LEU A 11 53.29 -52.31 11.92
C LEU A 11 53.83 -50.88 11.97
N MET A 12 54.47 -50.42 10.91
CA MET A 12 54.97 -49.04 10.82
C MET A 12 53.82 -48.02 10.73
N LEU A 13 52.76 -48.32 9.96
CA LEU A 13 51.57 -47.47 9.85
C LEU A 13 50.82 -47.36 11.19
N LEU A 14 50.85 -48.41 12.03
CA LEU A 14 50.23 -48.43 13.36
C LEU A 14 51.14 -47.85 14.46
N ALA A 15 52.47 -47.94 14.29
CA ALA A 15 53.44 -47.39 15.22
C ALA A 15 53.61 -45.87 15.09
N LEU A 16 53.44 -45.30 13.90
CA LEU A 16 53.51 -43.85 13.68
C LEU A 16 52.53 -43.03 14.53
N PRO A 17 51.23 -43.36 14.62
CA PRO A 17 50.31 -42.65 15.52
C PRO A 17 50.64 -42.91 17.00
N ALA A 18 51.16 -44.09 17.36
CA ALA A 18 51.59 -44.40 18.73
C ALA A 18 52.83 -43.57 19.17
N LEU A 19 53.78 -43.38 18.27
CA LEU A 19 54.96 -42.52 18.46
C LEU A 19 54.59 -41.04 18.46
N MET A 20 53.61 -40.62 17.66
CA MET A 20 53.09 -39.26 17.71
C MET A 20 52.36 -38.97 19.04
N LEU A 21 51.73 -39.99 19.64
CA LEU A 21 51.14 -39.92 20.97
C LEU A 21 52.19 -39.87 22.10
N LEU A 22 53.32 -40.55 21.92
CA LEU A 22 54.42 -40.62 22.92
C LEU A 22 55.37 -39.42 22.88
N GLY A 23 55.53 -38.76 21.74
CA GLY A 23 56.42 -37.60 21.57
C GLY A 23 55.95 -36.33 22.27
N ASP A 24 54.71 -36.29 22.75
CA ASP A 24 54.10 -35.15 23.43
C ASP A 24 54.06 -35.41 24.95
N ALA A 25 55.23 -35.72 25.53
CA ALA A 25 55.41 -36.14 26.93
C ALA A 25 54.94 -35.08 27.95
N GLU A 26 54.75 -33.83 27.52
CA GLU A 26 54.21 -32.75 28.35
C GLU A 26 52.69 -32.90 28.57
N LYS A 27 51.97 -33.59 27.68
CA LYS A 27 50.51 -33.82 27.80
C LYS A 27 50.12 -35.02 28.66
N MET A 28 51.03 -35.96 28.92
CA MET A 28 50.76 -37.13 29.77
C MET A 28 50.86 -36.85 31.27
N ARG A 29 51.37 -35.68 31.68
CA ARG A 29 51.54 -35.31 33.10
C ARG A 29 50.23 -34.82 33.76
N ASP A 30 49.22 -34.48 32.97
CA ASP A 30 47.86 -34.13 33.43
C ASP A 30 46.78 -34.54 32.40
N PRO A 31 46.34 -35.82 32.38
CA PRO A 31 45.30 -36.29 31.47
C PRO A 31 43.95 -35.60 31.71
N VAL A 32 43.71 -35.07 32.92
CA VAL A 32 42.48 -34.32 33.26
C VAL A 32 42.56 -32.91 32.67
N GLY A 33 43.72 -32.26 32.73
CA GLY A 33 44.00 -30.97 32.07
C GLY A 33 43.89 -31.04 30.54
N ALA A 34 44.35 -32.13 29.92
CA ALA A 34 44.20 -32.35 28.48
C ALA A 34 42.73 -32.53 28.06
N LEU A 35 41.94 -33.32 28.80
CA LEU A 35 40.49 -33.50 28.56
C LEU A 35 39.70 -32.21 28.83
N ASN A 36 40.07 -31.45 29.87
CA ASN A 36 39.50 -30.13 30.15
C ASN A 36 39.80 -29.14 29.01
N ASN A 37 41.01 -29.15 28.45
CA ASN A 37 41.37 -28.32 27.28
C ASN A 37 40.56 -28.70 26.03
N VAL A 38 40.31 -29.98 25.76
CA VAL A 38 39.42 -30.42 24.67
C VAL A 38 37.99 -29.92 24.90
N GLY A 39 37.49 -29.97 26.14
CA GLY A 39 36.19 -29.41 26.51
C GLY A 39 36.10 -27.89 26.30
N VAL A 40 37.15 -27.14 26.66
CA VAL A 40 37.24 -25.69 26.45
C VAL A 40 37.30 -25.34 24.97
N ILE A 41 38.10 -26.05 24.17
CA ILE A 41 38.17 -25.88 22.71
C ILE A 41 36.82 -26.17 22.06
N ARG A 42 36.14 -27.26 22.47
CA ARG A 42 34.80 -27.59 21.95
C ARG A 42 33.78 -26.50 22.27
N ARG A 43 33.73 -26.02 23.52
CA ARG A 43 32.86 -24.90 23.93
C ARG A 43 33.15 -23.63 23.13
N TYR A 44 34.42 -23.31 22.91
CA TYR A 44 34.82 -22.17 22.09
C TYR A 44 34.35 -22.30 20.62
N HIS A 45 34.46 -23.49 20.02
CA HIS A 45 33.93 -23.76 18.69
C HIS A 45 32.41 -23.64 18.63
N GLU A 46 31.70 -24.21 19.62
CA GLU A 46 30.24 -24.12 19.74
C GLU A 46 29.78 -22.66 19.88
N GLU A 47 30.43 -21.86 20.73
CA GLU A 47 30.09 -20.45 20.93
C GLU A 47 30.40 -19.60 19.69
N ARG A 48 31.51 -19.87 19.01
CA ARG A 48 31.83 -19.22 17.73
C ARG A 48 30.82 -19.59 16.65
N ALA A 49 30.35 -20.83 16.61
CA ALA A 49 29.31 -21.27 15.69
C ALA A 49 27.96 -20.58 15.98
N ARG A 50 27.58 -20.44 17.26
CA ARG A 50 26.38 -19.69 17.66
C ARG A 50 26.44 -18.23 17.26
N ARG A 51 27.53 -17.52 17.57
CA ARG A 51 27.71 -16.10 17.19
C ARG A 51 27.71 -15.90 15.68
N ARG A 52 28.24 -16.87 14.91
CA ARG A 52 28.14 -16.89 13.45
C ARG A 52 26.69 -17.00 12.99
N ALA A 53 25.95 -17.98 13.50
CA ALA A 53 24.55 -18.17 13.15
C ALA A 53 23.71 -16.92 13.47
N GLU A 54 23.89 -16.34 14.66
CA GLU A 54 23.24 -15.08 15.06
C GLU A 54 23.56 -13.93 14.11
N ALA A 55 24.81 -13.82 13.66
CA ALA A 55 25.22 -12.77 12.73
C ALA A 55 24.59 -12.96 11.33
N VAL A 56 24.49 -14.20 10.84
CA VAL A 56 23.81 -14.52 9.58
C VAL A 56 22.33 -14.19 9.66
N GLU A 57 21.64 -14.60 10.74
CA GLU A 57 20.22 -14.30 10.94
C GLU A 57 19.97 -12.78 11.07
N ALA A 58 20.83 -12.06 11.79
CA ALA A 58 20.73 -10.60 11.88
C ALA A 58 20.89 -9.92 10.51
N ALA A 59 21.83 -10.39 9.68
CA ALA A 59 22.03 -9.88 8.33
C ALA A 59 20.84 -10.18 7.41
N ARG A 60 20.28 -11.40 7.49
CA ARG A 60 19.09 -11.80 6.73
C ARG A 60 17.88 -10.96 7.12
N PHE A 61 17.60 -10.84 8.42
CA PHE A 61 16.49 -10.05 8.94
C PHE A 61 16.60 -8.57 8.52
N ALA A 62 17.79 -7.99 8.58
CA ALA A 62 18.03 -6.62 8.10
C ALA A 62 17.75 -6.48 6.60
N ALA A 63 18.10 -7.48 5.79
CA ALA A 63 17.82 -7.47 4.35
C ALA A 63 16.31 -7.60 4.05
N GLU A 64 15.59 -8.43 4.80
CA GLU A 64 14.13 -8.60 4.70
C GLU A 64 13.40 -7.31 5.06
N LEU A 65 13.74 -6.68 6.19
CA LEU A 65 13.16 -5.40 6.59
C LEU A 65 13.45 -4.27 5.60
N ARG A 66 14.64 -4.24 5.01
CA ARG A 66 14.96 -3.27 3.97
C ARG A 66 14.06 -3.43 2.75
N THR A 67 13.81 -4.66 2.32
CA THR A 67 12.89 -4.95 1.20
C THR A 67 11.46 -4.52 1.56
N ALA A 68 10.99 -4.85 2.77
CA ALA A 68 9.68 -4.44 3.27
C ALA A 68 9.53 -2.90 3.31
N ALA A 69 10.57 -2.19 3.76
CA ALA A 69 10.57 -0.73 3.81
C ALA A 69 10.49 -0.09 2.41
N VAL A 70 11.17 -0.68 1.41
CA VAL A 70 11.07 -0.22 0.00
C VAL A 70 9.65 -0.42 -0.54
N GLN A 71 9.09 -1.61 -0.34
CA GLN A 71 7.71 -1.90 -0.76
C GLN A 71 6.69 -0.98 -0.08
N ALA A 72 6.87 -0.70 1.22
CA ALA A 72 6.02 0.22 1.95
C ALA A 72 6.13 1.67 1.46
N ARG A 73 7.32 2.11 1.04
CA ARG A 73 7.52 3.43 0.41
C ARG A 73 6.77 3.54 -0.91
N GLU A 74 6.85 2.52 -1.76
CA GLU A 74 6.10 2.48 -3.01
C GLU A 74 4.58 2.44 -2.77
N ALA A 75 4.12 1.64 -1.81
CA ALA A 75 2.72 1.58 -1.42
C ALA A 75 2.21 2.94 -0.92
N ALA A 76 2.96 3.62 -0.05
CA ALA A 76 2.64 4.98 0.40
C ALA A 76 2.58 5.96 -0.78
N GLY A 77 3.47 5.84 -1.77
CA GLY A 77 3.42 6.64 -2.99
C GLY A 77 2.15 6.41 -3.82
N ARG A 78 1.72 5.15 -3.98
CA ARG A 78 0.47 4.81 -4.67
C ARG A 78 -0.76 5.36 -3.94
N TRP A 79 -0.82 5.22 -2.62
CA TRP A 79 -1.92 5.77 -1.83
C TRP A 79 -1.96 7.30 -1.85
N GLN A 80 -0.80 7.96 -1.82
CA GLN A 80 -0.72 9.40 -1.97
C GLN A 80 -1.24 9.87 -3.34
N ALA A 81 -0.94 9.14 -4.41
CA ALA A 81 -1.48 9.43 -5.73
C ALA A 81 -3.00 9.19 -5.80
N HIS A 82 -3.48 8.12 -5.17
CA HIS A 82 -4.91 7.82 -5.09
C HIS A 82 -5.68 8.91 -4.33
N TRP A 83 -5.15 9.38 -3.20
CA TRP A 83 -5.75 10.48 -2.45
C TRP A 83 -5.84 11.77 -3.29
N ARG A 84 -4.78 12.15 -4.01
CA ARG A 84 -4.81 13.31 -4.92
C ARG A 84 -5.89 13.18 -6.01
N ALA A 85 -6.02 12.00 -6.62
CA ALA A 85 -7.06 11.77 -7.60
C ALA A 85 -8.48 11.87 -6.99
N ALA A 86 -8.65 11.45 -5.73
CA ALA A 86 -9.91 11.58 -5.01
C ALA A 86 -10.22 13.05 -4.64
N GLU A 87 -9.21 13.83 -4.25
CA GLU A 87 -9.29 15.27 -4.01
C GLU A 87 -9.72 16.03 -5.28
N GLU A 88 -9.05 15.79 -6.41
CA GLU A 88 -9.42 16.36 -7.71
C GLU A 88 -10.85 16.00 -8.12
N HIS A 89 -11.29 14.76 -7.82
CA HIS A 89 -12.66 14.33 -8.07
C HIS A 89 -13.67 15.05 -7.17
N ALA A 90 -13.37 15.21 -5.89
CA ALA A 90 -14.21 15.93 -4.93
C ALA A 90 -14.36 17.40 -5.33
N ASP A 91 -13.27 18.06 -5.73
CA ASP A 91 -13.27 19.43 -6.25
C ASP A 91 -14.09 19.55 -7.54
N GLY A 92 -13.90 18.62 -8.49
CA GLY A 92 -14.71 18.57 -9.70
C GLY A 92 -16.20 18.43 -9.41
N ALA A 93 -16.57 17.57 -8.45
CA ALA A 93 -17.94 17.38 -8.02
C ALA A 93 -18.51 18.61 -7.29
N TRP A 94 -17.69 19.30 -6.49
CA TRP A 94 -18.04 20.57 -5.85
C TRP A 94 -18.39 21.64 -6.88
N GLN A 95 -17.52 21.85 -7.86
CA GLN A 95 -17.72 22.84 -8.92
C GLN A 95 -18.98 22.52 -9.74
N ALA A 96 -19.22 21.25 -10.06
CA ALA A 96 -20.43 20.82 -10.76
C ALA A 96 -21.70 21.10 -9.94
N TRP A 97 -21.69 20.83 -8.64
CA TRP A 97 -22.81 21.16 -7.75
C TRP A 97 -23.04 22.67 -7.68
N ARG A 98 -21.98 23.46 -7.48
CA ARG A 98 -22.07 24.93 -7.43
C ARG A 98 -22.67 25.54 -8.70
N LYS A 99 -22.25 25.05 -9.87
CA LYS A 99 -22.80 25.47 -11.17
C LYS A 99 -24.29 25.12 -11.28
N ALA A 100 -24.68 23.92 -10.87
CA ALA A 100 -26.08 23.48 -10.87
C ALA A 100 -26.95 24.33 -9.93
N GLU A 101 -26.47 24.60 -8.72
CA GLU A 101 -27.16 25.43 -7.72
C GLU A 101 -27.34 26.87 -8.22
N GLN A 102 -26.29 27.46 -8.81
CA GLN A 102 -26.36 28.81 -9.37
C GLN A 102 -27.33 28.89 -10.55
N ARG A 103 -27.36 27.87 -11.41
CA ARG A 103 -28.35 27.79 -12.49
C ARG A 103 -29.78 27.72 -11.94
N PHE A 104 -30.01 26.84 -10.97
CA PHE A 104 -31.30 26.71 -10.30
C PHE A 104 -31.76 28.04 -9.66
N ALA A 105 -30.87 28.71 -8.92
CA ALA A 105 -31.19 29.99 -8.28
C ALA A 105 -31.54 31.09 -9.31
N ARG A 106 -30.78 31.19 -10.40
CA ARG A 106 -31.07 32.16 -11.48
C ARG A 106 -32.41 31.89 -12.16
N THR A 107 -32.70 30.64 -12.52
CA THR A 107 -33.99 30.30 -13.16
C THR A 107 -35.16 30.54 -12.21
N ARG A 108 -35.02 30.19 -10.93
CA ARG A 108 -36.05 30.46 -9.92
C ARG A 108 -36.31 31.96 -9.75
N ALA A 109 -35.27 32.80 -9.77
CA ALA A 109 -35.44 34.25 -9.68
C ALA A 109 -36.15 34.82 -10.93
N GLY A 110 -35.86 34.29 -12.13
CA GLY A 110 -36.53 34.69 -13.36
C GLY A 110 -38.01 34.28 -13.45
N ALA A 111 -38.41 33.24 -12.71
CA ALA A 111 -39.78 32.74 -12.69
C ALA A 111 -40.72 33.49 -11.71
N ALA A 112 -40.30 34.62 -11.15
CA ALA A 112 -41.12 35.42 -10.24
C ALA A 112 -42.31 36.12 -10.93
N TYR A 113 -42.34 36.13 -12.27
CA TYR A 113 -43.42 36.75 -13.03
C TYR A 113 -44.56 35.76 -13.29
N PRO A 114 -45.81 36.12 -12.94
CA PRO A 114 -46.95 35.24 -13.16
C PRO A 114 -47.15 35.00 -14.66
N VAL A 115 -47.40 33.74 -15.01
CA VAL A 115 -47.74 33.36 -16.38
C VAL A 115 -49.20 33.75 -16.64
N PRO A 116 -49.52 34.39 -17.77
CA PRO A 116 -50.90 34.67 -18.16
C PRO A 116 -51.73 33.37 -18.17
N ASP A 117 -52.85 33.36 -17.47
CA ASP A 117 -53.72 32.20 -17.38
C ASP A 117 -54.57 32.08 -18.66
N GLN A 118 -54.06 31.34 -19.64
CA GLN A 118 -54.78 30.99 -20.86
C GLN A 118 -55.34 29.58 -20.76
N ALA A 119 -56.55 29.39 -21.30
CA ALA A 119 -57.17 28.08 -21.41
C ALA A 119 -56.31 27.16 -22.29
N ARG A 120 -55.92 26.00 -21.74
CA ARG A 120 -54.90 25.13 -22.32
C ARG A 120 -55.50 24.16 -23.32
N THR A 121 -54.89 24.06 -24.50
CA THR A 121 -55.29 23.10 -25.54
C THR A 121 -54.67 21.72 -25.32
N PRO A 122 -55.26 20.63 -25.85
CA PRO A 122 -54.63 19.29 -25.82
C PRO A 122 -53.23 19.27 -26.44
N GLN A 123 -53.01 20.05 -27.50
CA GLN A 123 -51.69 20.17 -28.15
C GLN A 123 -50.64 20.75 -27.19
N GLU A 124 -50.99 21.77 -26.41
CA GLU A 124 -50.06 22.34 -25.41
C GLU A 124 -49.65 21.33 -24.34
N TYR A 125 -50.53 20.41 -23.94
CA TYR A 125 -50.17 19.35 -22.99
C TYR A 125 -49.14 18.39 -23.60
N ALA A 126 -49.33 17.98 -24.86
CA ALA A 126 -48.38 17.13 -25.57
C ALA A 126 -47.01 17.81 -25.76
N ASP A 127 -47.01 19.12 -26.05
CA ASP A 127 -45.79 19.91 -26.19
C ASP A 127 -45.02 20.03 -24.86
N ARG A 128 -45.75 20.24 -23.75
CA ARG A 128 -45.17 20.28 -22.39
C ARG A 128 -44.57 18.95 -21.98
N GLU A 129 -45.26 17.84 -22.23
CA GLU A 129 -44.73 16.50 -21.96
C GLU A 129 -43.45 16.23 -22.79
N THR A 130 -43.48 16.59 -24.07
CA THR A 130 -42.32 16.47 -24.97
C THR A 130 -41.14 17.31 -24.48
N PHE A 131 -41.39 18.53 -23.99
CA PHE A 131 -40.38 19.40 -23.40
C PHE A 131 -39.75 18.75 -22.16
N LEU A 132 -40.54 18.28 -21.20
CA LEU A 132 -40.05 17.64 -19.99
C LEU A 132 -39.15 16.43 -20.31
N HIS A 133 -39.61 15.54 -21.20
CA HIS A 133 -38.84 14.37 -21.62
C HIS A 133 -37.53 14.76 -22.32
N ARG A 134 -37.55 15.78 -23.18
CA ARG A 134 -36.34 16.28 -23.85
C ARG A 134 -35.35 16.87 -22.84
N ALA A 135 -35.81 17.66 -21.88
CA ALA A 135 -34.99 18.25 -20.83
C ALA A 135 -34.31 17.18 -19.96
N LEU A 136 -35.09 16.17 -19.54
CA LEU A 136 -34.59 15.03 -18.75
C LEU A 136 -33.59 14.18 -19.52
N ARG A 137 -33.89 13.85 -20.79
CA ARG A 137 -32.96 13.10 -21.65
C ARG A 137 -31.65 13.85 -21.85
N ALA A 138 -31.70 15.16 -22.05
CA ALA A 138 -30.52 15.99 -22.17
C ALA A 138 -29.69 16.02 -20.86
N ALA A 139 -30.36 16.13 -19.71
CA ALA A 139 -29.70 16.06 -18.40
C ALA A 139 -29.06 14.70 -18.14
N ALA A 140 -29.75 13.61 -18.46
CA ALA A 140 -29.22 12.26 -18.33
C ALA A 140 -28.01 12.02 -19.25
N LYS A 141 -28.05 12.50 -20.50
CA LYS A 141 -26.94 12.38 -21.46
C LYS A 141 -25.67 13.10 -20.97
N ARG A 142 -25.81 14.21 -20.23
CA ARG A 142 -24.68 14.92 -19.61
C ARG A 142 -24.24 14.33 -18.26
N GLY A 143 -24.93 13.31 -17.77
CA GLY A 143 -24.70 12.76 -16.42
C GLY A 143 -25.12 13.71 -15.29
N ASP A 144 -25.96 14.71 -15.56
CA ASP A 144 -26.51 15.62 -14.55
C ASP A 144 -27.62 14.96 -13.72
N LEU A 145 -28.28 13.95 -14.30
CA LEU A 145 -29.28 13.10 -13.67
C LEU A 145 -29.04 11.63 -14.03
N PRO A 146 -29.42 10.68 -13.16
CA PRO A 146 -29.40 9.26 -13.50
C PRO A 146 -30.48 8.94 -14.54
N ALA A 147 -30.26 7.91 -15.36
CA ALA A 147 -31.25 7.44 -16.33
C ALA A 147 -32.58 7.01 -15.69
N THR A 148 -32.53 6.60 -14.42
CA THR A 148 -33.73 6.28 -13.62
C THR A 148 -34.68 7.47 -13.45
N ALA A 149 -34.17 8.71 -13.49
CA ALA A 149 -35.02 9.90 -13.43
C ALA A 149 -35.92 10.04 -14.67
N LEU A 150 -35.40 9.68 -15.86
CA LEU A 150 -36.20 9.66 -17.08
C LEU A 150 -37.28 8.56 -17.03
N ALA A 151 -36.93 7.38 -16.53
CA ALA A 151 -37.90 6.29 -16.34
C ALA A 151 -38.99 6.65 -15.33
N ALA A 152 -38.63 7.35 -14.24
CA ALA A 152 -39.59 7.85 -13.26
C ALA A 152 -40.55 8.89 -13.87
N ALA A 153 -40.05 9.79 -14.72
CA ALA A 153 -40.88 10.78 -15.39
C ALA A 153 -41.87 10.16 -16.38
N ILE A 154 -41.43 9.21 -17.20
CA ILE A 154 -42.31 8.46 -18.11
C ILE A 154 -43.39 7.70 -17.33
N ALA A 155 -43.05 7.21 -16.13
CA ALA A 155 -43.99 6.52 -15.25
C ALA A 155 -44.84 7.45 -14.36
N GLY A 156 -44.72 8.78 -14.49
CA GLY A 156 -45.45 9.76 -13.67
C GLY A 156 -45.14 9.69 -12.17
N ARG A 157 -43.93 9.27 -11.78
CA ARG A 157 -43.48 9.15 -10.38
C ARG A 157 -42.56 10.31 -9.98
N ASP A 158 -42.14 10.34 -8.71
CA ASP A 158 -41.12 11.26 -8.17
C ASP A 158 -41.40 12.77 -8.39
N GLY A 159 -42.67 13.15 -8.54
CA GLY A 159 -43.08 14.55 -8.70
C GLY A 159 -42.82 15.14 -10.08
N TRP A 160 -42.55 14.31 -11.09
CA TRP A 160 -42.49 14.74 -12.48
C TRP A 160 -43.91 14.96 -13.02
N ASP A 161 -44.36 16.21 -13.05
CA ASP A 161 -45.68 16.56 -13.58
C ASP A 161 -45.55 17.26 -14.95
N PRO A 162 -45.95 16.59 -16.06
CA PRO A 162 -45.93 17.18 -17.40
C PRO A 162 -47.00 18.27 -17.60
N ARG A 163 -47.94 18.44 -16.66
CA ARG A 163 -48.99 19.48 -16.75
C ARG A 163 -48.50 20.85 -16.29
N LEU A 164 -47.40 20.89 -15.53
CA LEU A 164 -46.77 22.14 -15.08
C LEU A 164 -46.41 23.05 -16.27
N HIS A 165 -46.34 24.36 -16.02
CA HIS A 165 -45.83 25.29 -17.03
C HIS A 165 -44.37 24.94 -17.38
N PRO A 166 -43.90 25.09 -18.62
CA PRO A 166 -42.52 24.75 -19.00
C PRO A 166 -41.44 25.37 -18.10
N VAL A 167 -41.67 26.59 -17.59
CA VAL A 167 -40.76 27.23 -16.63
C VAL A 167 -40.73 26.48 -15.29
N ASP A 168 -41.89 26.08 -14.77
CA ASP A 168 -41.97 25.29 -13.54
C ASP A 168 -41.34 23.89 -13.73
N GLN A 169 -41.54 23.29 -14.90
CA GLN A 169 -40.87 22.03 -15.26
C GLN A 169 -39.35 22.19 -15.27
N GLU A 170 -38.83 23.27 -15.85
CA GLU A 170 -37.39 23.54 -15.82
C GLU A 170 -36.88 23.72 -14.38
N ILE A 171 -37.63 24.41 -13.52
CA ILE A 171 -37.29 24.55 -12.09
C ILE A 171 -37.23 23.19 -11.40
N VAL A 172 -38.20 22.30 -11.65
CA VAL A 172 -38.22 20.94 -11.08
C VAL A 172 -37.02 20.13 -11.56
N VAL A 173 -36.71 20.17 -12.86
CA VAL A 173 -35.54 19.50 -13.44
C VAL A 173 -34.24 20.04 -12.83
N LEU A 174 -34.07 21.36 -12.74
CA LEU A 174 -32.86 21.99 -12.20
C LEU A 174 -32.68 21.71 -10.71
N ARG A 175 -33.77 21.69 -9.94
CA ARG A 175 -33.75 21.27 -8.53
C ARG A 175 -33.27 19.82 -8.39
N ALA A 176 -33.77 18.92 -9.25
CA ALA A 176 -33.35 17.53 -9.25
C ALA A 176 -31.86 17.37 -9.60
N VAL A 177 -31.39 18.11 -10.61
CA VAL A 177 -29.96 18.16 -11.01
C VAL A 177 -29.10 18.65 -9.84
N ALA A 178 -29.45 19.79 -9.23
CA ALA A 178 -28.71 20.33 -8.09
C ALA A 178 -28.68 19.36 -6.91
N GLY A 179 -29.82 18.72 -6.61
CA GLY A 179 -29.92 17.68 -5.58
C GLY A 179 -29.07 16.44 -5.88
N HIS A 180 -29.06 15.96 -7.12
CA HIS A 180 -28.21 14.84 -7.54
C HIS A 180 -26.72 15.19 -7.42
N ARG A 181 -26.31 16.33 -7.97
CA ARG A 181 -24.92 16.82 -7.90
C ARG A 181 -24.45 17.00 -6.46
N ARG A 182 -25.32 17.51 -5.56
CA ARG A 182 -25.03 17.61 -4.12
C ARG A 182 -24.76 16.23 -3.50
N ARG A 183 -25.56 15.22 -3.84
CA ARG A 183 -25.34 13.84 -3.37
C ARG A 183 -24.04 13.26 -3.93
N SER A 184 -23.74 13.49 -5.20
CA SER A 184 -22.48 13.05 -5.82
C SER A 184 -21.26 13.70 -5.17
N HIS A 185 -21.30 15.00 -4.91
CA HIS A 185 -20.26 15.71 -4.15
C HIS A 185 -20.06 15.10 -2.75
N ARG A 186 -21.13 14.85 -1.99
CA ARG A 186 -21.01 14.21 -0.67
C ARG A 186 -20.34 12.83 -0.74
N ARG A 187 -20.65 12.03 -1.77
CA ARG A 187 -20.00 10.73 -2.00
C ARG A 187 -18.52 10.90 -2.34
N ALA A 188 -18.18 11.90 -3.15
CA ALA A 188 -16.79 12.19 -3.50
C ALA A 188 -15.97 12.61 -2.28
N VAL A 189 -16.50 13.50 -1.43
CA VAL A 189 -15.85 13.89 -0.16
C VAL A 189 -15.67 12.69 0.79
N ALA A 190 -16.66 11.80 0.88
CA ALA A 190 -16.51 10.59 1.71
C ALA A 190 -15.41 9.66 1.16
N ALA A 191 -15.29 9.52 -0.17
CA ALA A 191 -14.24 8.73 -0.80
C ALA A 191 -12.85 9.38 -0.63
N GLU A 192 -12.76 10.70 -0.75
CA GLU A 192 -11.54 11.46 -0.46
C GLU A 192 -11.06 11.26 0.98
N GLN A 193 -11.98 11.37 1.95
CA GLN A 193 -11.66 11.15 3.37
C GLN A 193 -11.15 9.73 3.64
N ALA A 194 -11.75 8.72 3.01
CA ALA A 194 -11.27 7.35 3.11
C ALA A 194 -9.86 7.20 2.51
N ALA A 195 -9.63 7.74 1.30
CA ALA A 195 -8.33 7.71 0.65
C ALA A 195 -7.24 8.45 1.44
N TRP A 196 -7.60 9.56 2.11
CA TRP A 196 -6.70 10.28 3.00
C TRP A 196 -6.30 9.45 4.22
N GLN A 197 -7.25 8.74 4.84
CA GLN A 197 -6.97 7.83 5.96
C GLN A 197 -6.02 6.70 5.54
N ASP A 198 -6.27 6.08 4.38
CA ASP A 198 -5.42 5.02 3.83
C ASP A 198 -4.01 5.53 3.51
N ALA A 199 -3.89 6.71 2.90
CA ALA A 199 -2.61 7.35 2.63
C ALA A 199 -1.82 7.66 3.92
N ARG A 200 -2.51 8.14 4.96
CA ARG A 200 -1.91 8.39 6.27
C ARG A 200 -1.43 7.09 6.93
N LEU A 201 -2.24 6.03 6.87
CA LEU A 201 -1.85 4.71 7.40
C LEU A 201 -0.64 4.15 6.67
N ALA A 202 -0.63 4.21 5.34
CA ALA A 202 0.49 3.76 4.52
C ALA A 202 1.79 4.54 4.82
N ALA A 203 1.70 5.86 4.99
CA ALA A 203 2.83 6.69 5.38
C ALA A 203 3.37 6.32 6.77
N SER A 204 2.50 6.09 7.75
CA SER A 204 2.92 5.66 9.09
C SER A 204 3.61 4.29 9.09
N THR A 205 3.09 3.36 8.27
CA THR A 205 3.66 2.02 8.11
C THR A 205 5.03 2.08 7.46
N ARG A 206 5.18 2.88 6.40
CA ARG A 206 6.48 3.18 5.78
C ARG A 206 7.47 3.70 6.80
N ASP A 207 7.11 4.73 7.58
CA ASP A 207 8.01 5.36 8.52
C ASP A 207 8.46 4.41 9.64
N ARG A 208 7.53 3.57 10.12
CA ARG A 208 7.84 2.51 11.07
C ARG A 208 8.84 1.50 10.48
N LEU A 209 8.57 0.96 9.29
CA LEU A 209 9.43 -0.03 8.65
C LEU A 209 10.81 0.54 8.30
N CYS A 210 10.89 1.81 7.90
CA CYS A 210 12.18 2.49 7.69
C CYS A 210 13.00 2.55 8.99
N ARG A 211 12.39 2.92 10.12
CA ARG A 211 13.08 2.95 11.43
C ARG A 211 13.52 1.55 11.88
N GLU A 212 12.67 0.55 11.71
CA GLU A 212 12.98 -0.84 12.03
C GLU A 212 14.13 -1.37 11.15
N ALA A 213 14.12 -1.07 9.85
CA ALA A 213 15.19 -1.45 8.92
C ALA A 213 16.54 -0.79 9.29
N VAL A 214 16.54 0.50 9.68
CA VAL A 214 17.76 1.17 10.19
C VAL A 214 18.29 0.47 11.45
N THR A 215 17.39 0.16 12.39
CA THR A 215 17.76 -0.50 13.64
C THR A 215 18.32 -1.91 13.40
N ALA A 216 17.68 -2.68 12.52
CA ALA A 216 18.14 -4.02 12.14
C ALA A 216 19.49 -3.98 11.40
N ALA A 217 19.70 -3.00 10.52
CA ALA A 217 20.99 -2.79 9.86
C ALA A 217 22.09 -2.45 10.86
N ALA A 218 21.82 -1.63 11.87
CA ALA A 218 22.77 -1.32 12.94
C ALA A 218 23.12 -2.55 13.78
N ARG A 219 22.13 -3.39 14.12
CA ARG A 219 22.35 -4.67 14.82
C ARG A 219 23.20 -5.63 14.01
N ALA A 220 22.88 -5.80 12.71
CA ALA A 220 23.67 -6.63 11.80
C ALA A 220 25.12 -6.12 11.67
N ALA A 221 25.32 -4.80 11.63
CA ALA A 221 26.65 -4.20 11.64
C ALA A 221 27.41 -4.50 12.95
N ALA A 222 26.77 -4.42 14.12
CA ALA A 222 27.44 -4.68 15.39
C ALA A 222 27.98 -6.13 15.51
N VAL A 223 27.30 -7.10 14.90
CA VAL A 223 27.72 -8.51 14.89
C VAL A 223 28.57 -8.90 13.67
N HIS A 224 28.90 -7.94 12.79
CA HIS A 224 29.54 -8.22 11.49
C HIS A 224 30.87 -8.98 11.63
N ARG A 225 31.59 -8.78 12.74
CA ARG A 225 32.90 -9.40 13.01
C ARG A 225 32.84 -10.92 13.11
N HIS A 226 31.63 -11.48 13.22
CA HIS A 226 31.38 -12.91 13.28
C HIS A 226 30.92 -13.48 11.93
N LEU A 227 30.69 -12.65 10.90
CA LEU A 227 30.31 -13.10 9.56
C LEU A 227 31.54 -13.63 8.77
N PRO A 228 31.35 -14.64 7.89
CA PRO A 228 32.34 -14.99 6.88
C PRO A 228 32.41 -13.91 5.77
N ASP A 229 33.62 -13.65 5.24
CA ASP A 229 33.92 -12.57 4.27
C ASP A 229 33.04 -12.51 3.02
N ARG A 230 32.40 -13.63 2.65
CA ARG A 230 31.55 -13.73 1.45
C ARG A 230 30.18 -13.07 1.62
N GLU A 231 29.59 -13.11 2.81
CA GLU A 231 28.25 -12.56 3.10
C GLU A 231 28.29 -11.06 3.45
N PHE A 232 29.42 -10.61 3.98
CA PHE A 232 29.70 -9.20 4.31
C PHE A 232 29.54 -8.25 3.11
N ARG A 233 29.90 -8.72 1.91
CA ARG A 233 29.87 -7.90 0.68
C ARG A 233 28.43 -7.52 0.24
N ILE A 234 27.43 -8.34 0.59
CA ILE A 234 26.01 -8.10 0.24
C ILE A 234 25.38 -7.09 1.20
N VAL A 235 25.76 -7.11 2.49
CA VAL A 235 25.20 -6.25 3.54
C VAL A 235 25.71 -4.80 3.42
N LEU A 236 27.00 -4.60 3.13
CA LEU A 236 27.63 -3.27 3.11
C LEU A 236 27.39 -2.46 1.84
N VAL A 237 27.33 -3.12 0.67
CA VAL A 237 27.00 -2.46 -0.61
C VAL A 237 25.53 -2.00 -0.60
N GLY A 238 24.66 -2.74 0.10
CA GLY A 238 23.27 -2.36 0.35
C GLY A 238 23.11 -1.14 1.25
N SER A 239 23.86 -1.03 2.35
CA SER A 239 23.64 0.02 3.36
C SER A 239 24.14 1.41 2.94
N ARG A 240 25.32 1.52 2.32
CA ARG A 240 25.91 2.82 1.88
C ARG A 240 25.18 3.47 0.70
N SER A 241 24.51 2.67 -0.13
CA SER A 241 23.69 3.18 -1.24
C SER A 241 22.23 3.45 -0.84
N TRP A 242 21.83 2.99 0.35
CA TRP A 242 20.47 3.15 0.89
C TRP A 242 20.36 4.42 1.75
N SER A 243 21.38 4.76 2.54
CA SER A 243 21.43 6.04 3.25
C SER A 243 21.36 7.26 2.31
N ARG A 244 21.98 7.18 1.12
CA ARG A 244 21.88 8.20 0.07
C ARG A 244 20.53 8.28 -0.66
N ARG A 245 19.67 7.25 -0.53
CA ARG A 245 18.31 7.21 -1.14
C ARG A 245 17.20 7.56 -0.14
N LEU A 246 17.54 7.68 1.13
CA LEU A 246 16.63 8.05 2.22
C LEU A 246 16.80 9.49 2.70
N ALA A 247 17.99 10.09 2.50
CA ALA A 247 18.17 11.54 2.53
C ALA A 247 17.54 12.18 1.28
#